data_AF-A0A7W0CBN9-F1
#
_entry.id   AF-A0A7W0CBN9-F1
#
_cell.length_a   1.000
_cell.length_b   1.000
_cell.length_c   1.000
_cell.angle_alpha   90.00
_cell.angle_beta   90.00
_cell.angle_gamma   90.00
#
_symmetry.space_group_name_H-M   'P 1'
#
loop_
_entity.id
_entity.type
_entity.pdbx_description
1 polymer ?
#
loop_
_entity_poly.entity_id
_entity_poly.type
_entity_poly.pdbx_seq_one_letter_code
_entity_poly.pdbx_strand_id
1 'polypeptide(L)'
;MDFKTFISATSGFFLILILSSHSFGQNQEIQINNNQIPEMSELQEEESLECMECHREANIDSNEGVLSSQAFCLDCHKEKDCITEKDGIELSLQLTRETFIKNLPIHQYVACTECHTDVARSPHRTETGSQCTGCHSVHGEAAAHAPHLRVECQACHFKSEHVKLDKSDHMIKLAQENNAGKPISLVEHKLADTSDEESCQKCHSLDNSVGAPAAVLPSKGAICILCHAAPLKIGHWMFGAALLVFLGGLLLCFRSWFQGNVQGESESLSRKINLSSESVWSTVFSKQFFSIVKIFILDILLQRRILKESVSRWSMHSLIFLSILLRFALGLFTAAIFTANPDNGVAIALIDKNAPFTAFTYDLLGLLILFGIIWSVIKRFIVKPEYVVSEYKDNIALVIIGALIVLGFVLEGARILVAGVPASIAGYAFVGYPLSKCFAIFGQEWWASFYSVLWYLHAGVGALFIAWLPFGKMRHIFTVPLTYFIEAVSKVKRGEADSPQRQQ
;
A
#
# COMPACT_ATOMS: atom_id res chain seq x y z
N MET A 1 27.50 -7.36 23.21
CA MET A 1 26.66 -8.57 23.35
C MET A 1 27.39 -9.68 22.64
N ASP A 2 27.68 -10.76 23.36
CA ASP A 2 28.50 -11.87 22.85
C ASP A 2 27.72 -12.65 21.76
N PHE A 3 28.43 -13.11 20.73
CA PHE A 3 27.89 -13.79 19.55
C PHE A 3 27.07 -15.04 19.92
N LYS A 4 27.40 -15.66 21.07
CA LYS A 4 26.65 -16.78 21.66
C LYS A 4 25.25 -16.39 22.15
N THR A 5 25.05 -15.14 22.60
CA THR A 5 23.73 -14.65 23.03
C THR A 5 22.84 -14.31 21.84
N PHE A 6 23.42 -13.87 20.72
CA PHE A 6 22.70 -13.65 19.46
C PHE A 6 22.24 -14.97 18.85
N ILE A 7 23.11 -15.99 18.82
CA ILE A 7 22.74 -17.33 18.33
C ILE A 7 21.67 -17.98 19.22
N SER A 8 21.71 -17.82 20.54
CA SER A 8 20.68 -18.37 21.43
C SER A 8 19.29 -17.71 21.21
N ALA A 9 19.27 -16.38 20.99
CA ALA A 9 18.03 -15.65 20.71
C ALA A 9 17.44 -15.95 19.32
N THR A 10 18.28 -16.15 18.28
CA THR A 10 17.82 -16.54 16.94
C THR A 10 17.41 -18.01 16.87
N SER A 11 18.06 -18.88 17.66
CA SER A 11 17.69 -20.30 17.76
C SER A 11 16.36 -20.49 18.48
N GLY A 12 16.09 -19.71 19.52
CA GLY A 12 14.80 -19.73 20.23
C GLY A 12 13.63 -19.23 19.37
N PHE A 13 13.86 -18.23 18.50
CA PHE A 13 12.83 -17.70 17.61
C PHE A 13 12.49 -18.66 16.44
N PHE A 14 13.48 -19.39 15.92
CA PHE A 14 13.25 -20.43 14.90
C PHE A 14 12.61 -21.70 15.48
N LEU A 15 12.91 -22.08 16.73
CA LEU A 15 12.28 -23.24 17.36
C LEU A 15 10.78 -23.01 17.63
N ILE A 16 10.37 -21.78 17.96
CA ILE A 16 8.96 -21.44 18.18
C ILE A 16 8.17 -21.48 16.86
N LEU A 17 8.76 -21.06 15.74
CA LEU A 17 8.12 -21.13 14.42
C LEU A 17 7.97 -22.57 13.88
N ILE A 18 8.94 -23.45 14.18
CA ILE A 18 8.89 -24.87 13.77
C ILE A 18 7.93 -25.68 14.66
N LEU A 19 7.77 -25.31 15.94
CA LEU A 19 6.82 -25.97 16.84
C LEU A 19 5.36 -25.57 16.58
N SER A 20 5.10 -24.39 16.02
CA SER A 20 3.75 -23.98 15.61
C SER A 20 3.27 -24.58 14.27
N SER A 21 4.16 -25.19 13.48
CA SER A 21 3.81 -25.87 12.23
C SER A 21 3.61 -27.39 12.36
N HIS A 22 3.74 -27.95 13.57
CA HIS A 22 3.57 -29.39 13.84
C HIS A 22 2.24 -29.77 14.53
N SER A 23 1.27 -28.85 14.65
CA SER A 23 -0.03 -29.14 15.27
C SER A 23 -1.19 -29.39 14.30
N PHE A 24 -0.93 -29.62 13.00
CA PHE A 24 -1.95 -30.14 12.08
C PHE A 24 -1.36 -31.30 11.29
N GLY A 25 -1.88 -32.50 11.53
CA GLY A 25 -1.52 -33.72 10.79
C GLY A 25 -0.95 -34.85 11.64
N GLN A 26 -1.60 -35.23 12.77
CA GLN A 26 -1.54 -36.63 13.15
C GLN A 26 -2.36 -37.41 12.13
N ASN A 27 -1.69 -37.99 11.13
CA ASN A 27 -2.25 -39.11 10.38
C ASN A 27 -2.51 -40.23 11.39
N GLN A 28 -3.75 -40.38 11.82
CA GLN A 28 -4.22 -41.66 12.33
C GLN A 28 -4.13 -42.63 11.16
N GLU A 29 -3.08 -43.44 11.13
CA GLU A 29 -3.12 -44.70 10.40
C GLU A 29 -4.25 -45.52 11.00
N ILE A 30 -5.40 -45.48 10.32
CA ILE A 30 -6.45 -46.47 10.53
C ILE A 30 -5.83 -47.78 10.05
N GLN A 31 -5.43 -48.62 11.00
CA GLN A 31 -5.12 -50.03 10.74
C GLN A 31 -6.39 -50.70 10.25
N ILE A 32 -6.60 -50.69 8.94
CA ILE A 32 -7.64 -51.48 8.30
C ILE A 32 -7.20 -52.94 8.44
N ASN A 33 -7.94 -53.68 9.25
CA ASN A 33 -7.73 -55.11 9.41
C ASN A 33 -8.15 -55.79 8.08
N ASN A 34 -7.17 -56.18 7.25
CA ASN A 34 -7.39 -56.77 5.93
C ASN A 34 -8.17 -58.10 5.93
N ASN A 35 -8.56 -58.62 7.09
CA ASN A 35 -9.34 -59.86 7.22
C ASN A 35 -10.87 -59.67 7.15
N GLN A 36 -11.36 -58.51 6.72
CA GLN A 36 -12.78 -58.28 6.43
C GLN A 36 -13.02 -57.56 5.09
N ILE A 37 -12.14 -57.74 4.11
CA ILE A 37 -12.48 -57.42 2.72
C ILE A 37 -13.13 -58.69 2.17
N PRO A 38 -14.45 -58.70 1.88
CA PRO A 38 -15.03 -59.83 1.16
C PRO A 38 -14.27 -59.97 -0.16
N GLU A 39 -13.87 -61.20 -0.50
CA GLU A 39 -13.43 -61.49 -1.86
C GLU A 39 -14.50 -60.97 -2.80
N MET A 40 -14.13 -60.02 -3.66
CA MET A 40 -14.96 -59.52 -4.75
C MET A 40 -15.07 -60.62 -5.81
N SER A 41 -15.76 -61.71 -5.46
CA SER A 41 -16.27 -62.67 -6.43
C SER A 41 -17.78 -62.46 -6.50
N GLU A 42 -18.24 -62.19 -7.72
CA GLU A 42 -19.64 -62.32 -8.15
C GLU A 42 -20.63 -61.25 -7.67
N LEU A 43 -20.34 -59.97 -7.94
CA LEU A 43 -21.39 -58.98 -8.21
C LEU A 43 -20.87 -57.99 -9.27
N GLN A 44 -20.70 -58.48 -10.50
CA GLN A 44 -20.68 -57.67 -11.71
C GLN A 44 -22.00 -57.90 -12.43
N GLU A 45 -23.05 -57.26 -11.95
CA GLU A 45 -24.02 -56.70 -12.90
C GLU A 45 -23.41 -55.38 -13.37
N GLU A 46 -23.29 -55.23 -14.68
CA GLU A 46 -22.95 -53.98 -15.38
C GLU A 46 -24.04 -52.93 -15.10
N GLU A 47 -24.18 -52.49 -13.85
CA GLU A 47 -24.85 -51.22 -13.59
C GLU A 47 -23.90 -50.14 -14.12
N SER A 48 -24.34 -49.48 -15.18
CA SER A 48 -23.62 -48.39 -15.81
C SER A 48 -23.28 -47.39 -14.70
N LEU A 49 -21.98 -47.15 -14.52
CA LEU A 49 -21.44 -46.19 -13.57
C LEU A 49 -21.75 -44.75 -14.02
N GLU A 50 -22.96 -44.47 -14.51
CA GLU A 50 -23.40 -43.19 -15.11
C GLU A 50 -23.17 -42.02 -14.16
N CYS A 51 -23.39 -42.25 -12.85
CA CYS A 51 -23.11 -41.24 -11.83
C CYS A 51 -21.59 -41.03 -11.65
N MET A 52 -20.79 -42.10 -11.65
CA MET A 52 -19.33 -42.00 -11.44
C MET A 52 -18.58 -41.51 -12.67
N GLU A 53 -19.16 -41.57 -13.87
CA GLU A 53 -18.62 -40.88 -15.06
C GLU A 53 -18.56 -39.36 -14.85
N CYS A 54 -19.50 -38.79 -14.08
CA CYS A 54 -19.50 -37.37 -13.72
C CYS A 54 -18.90 -37.07 -12.34
N HIS A 55 -19.01 -37.99 -11.37
CA HIS A 55 -18.59 -37.78 -9.98
C HIS A 55 -17.18 -38.28 -9.66
N ARG A 56 -16.49 -38.95 -10.58
CA ARG A 56 -15.08 -39.31 -10.40
C ARG A 56 -14.20 -38.11 -10.69
N GLU A 57 -13.74 -37.44 -9.64
CA GLU A 57 -12.74 -36.38 -9.79
C GLU A 57 -11.43 -36.96 -10.33
N ALA A 58 -10.95 -36.38 -11.42
CA ALA A 58 -9.61 -36.68 -11.94
C ALA A 58 -8.55 -36.13 -10.98
N ASN A 59 -7.40 -36.79 -10.88
CA ASN A 59 -6.28 -36.28 -10.09
C ASN A 59 -5.62 -35.08 -10.79
N ILE A 60 -6.12 -33.88 -10.51
CA ILE A 60 -5.65 -32.62 -11.12
C ILE A 60 -4.22 -32.21 -10.71
N ASP A 61 -3.56 -32.94 -9.81
CA ASP A 61 -2.13 -32.77 -9.49
C ASP A 61 -1.20 -33.36 -10.58
N SER A 62 -1.77 -34.02 -11.60
CA SER A 62 -1.05 -34.61 -12.73
C SER A 62 -1.49 -33.95 -14.05
N ASN A 63 -0.58 -33.87 -15.02
CA ASN A 63 -0.93 -33.36 -16.35
C ASN A 63 -2.06 -34.19 -16.98
N GLU A 64 -2.01 -35.51 -16.84
CA GLU A 64 -3.03 -36.43 -17.35
C GLU A 64 -4.40 -36.15 -16.70
N GLY A 65 -4.45 -35.92 -15.39
CA GLY A 65 -5.69 -35.60 -14.71
C GLY A 65 -6.22 -34.20 -15.03
N VAL A 66 -5.35 -33.21 -15.23
CA VAL A 66 -5.76 -31.90 -15.76
C VAL A 66 -6.37 -32.03 -17.16
N LEU A 67 -5.72 -32.78 -18.05
CA LEU A 67 -6.22 -33.02 -19.40
C LEU A 67 -7.57 -33.73 -19.38
N SER A 68 -7.73 -34.71 -18.48
CA SER A 68 -8.99 -35.42 -18.26
C SER A 68 -10.10 -34.48 -17.75
N SER A 69 -9.80 -33.63 -16.76
CA SER A 69 -10.73 -32.61 -16.24
C SER A 69 -11.15 -31.60 -17.30
N GLN A 70 -10.20 -31.10 -18.10
CA GLN A 70 -10.50 -30.22 -19.22
C GLN A 70 -11.34 -30.92 -20.28
N ALA A 71 -11.04 -32.18 -20.61
CA ALA A 71 -11.82 -32.96 -21.57
C ALA A 71 -13.28 -33.13 -21.13
N PHE A 72 -13.52 -33.39 -19.85
CA PHE A 72 -14.86 -33.49 -19.28
C PHE A 72 -15.71 -32.23 -19.52
N CYS A 73 -15.18 -31.04 -19.22
CA CYS A 73 -15.89 -29.79 -19.51
C CYS A 73 -16.08 -29.59 -21.02
N LEU A 74 -15.05 -29.90 -21.80
CA LEU A 74 -15.06 -29.74 -23.25
C LEU A 74 -16.01 -30.73 -23.95
N ASP A 75 -16.47 -31.81 -23.32
CA ASP A 75 -17.43 -32.72 -23.95
C ASP A 75 -18.75 -32.05 -24.31
N CYS A 76 -19.16 -31.04 -23.54
CA CYS A 76 -20.26 -30.17 -23.91
C CYS A 76 -19.77 -28.88 -24.59
N HIS A 77 -18.75 -28.22 -24.02
CA HIS A 77 -18.34 -26.89 -24.46
C HIS A 77 -17.64 -26.86 -25.83
N LYS A 78 -17.10 -27.98 -26.34
CA LYS A 78 -16.51 -28.01 -27.69
C LYS A 78 -17.57 -27.96 -28.80
N GLU A 79 -18.81 -28.32 -28.47
CA GLU A 79 -19.89 -28.45 -29.44
C GLU A 79 -20.42 -27.08 -29.87
N LYS A 80 -20.80 -26.96 -31.15
CA LYS A 80 -21.24 -25.67 -31.74
C LYS A 80 -22.61 -25.22 -31.24
N ASP A 81 -23.43 -26.15 -30.80
CA ASP A 81 -24.76 -25.95 -30.24
C ASP A 81 -24.74 -25.74 -28.73
N CYS A 82 -23.56 -25.69 -28.10
CA CYS A 82 -23.41 -25.22 -26.73
C CYS A 82 -23.70 -23.70 -26.66
N ILE A 83 -24.96 -23.38 -26.52
CA ILE A 83 -25.49 -22.02 -26.45
C ILE A 83 -26.27 -21.79 -25.16
N THR A 84 -26.30 -20.54 -24.72
CA THR A 84 -27.22 -20.08 -23.68
C THR A 84 -28.05 -18.94 -24.23
N GLU A 85 -29.32 -18.88 -23.86
CA GLU A 85 -30.21 -17.78 -24.24
C GLU A 85 -30.38 -16.85 -23.04
N LYS A 86 -30.10 -15.56 -23.24
CA LYS A 86 -30.39 -14.53 -22.27
C LYS A 86 -31.03 -13.34 -22.97
N ASP A 87 -32.18 -12.90 -22.47
CA ASP A 87 -32.95 -11.78 -23.02
C ASP A 87 -33.26 -11.92 -24.53
N GLY A 88 -33.54 -13.15 -24.98
CA GLY A 88 -33.82 -13.45 -26.40
C GLY A 88 -32.60 -13.43 -27.31
N ILE A 89 -31.39 -13.35 -26.75
CA ILE A 89 -30.12 -13.36 -27.47
C ILE A 89 -29.40 -14.68 -27.18
N GLU A 90 -29.14 -15.44 -28.23
CA GLU A 90 -28.31 -16.64 -28.17
C GLU A 90 -26.83 -16.25 -28.07
N LEU A 91 -26.17 -16.79 -27.04
CA LEU A 91 -24.74 -16.63 -26.81
C LEU A 91 -24.08 -17.98 -26.94
N SER A 92 -23.06 -18.05 -27.79
CA SER A 92 -22.20 -19.22 -27.84
C SER A 92 -21.36 -19.33 -26.57
N LEU A 93 -21.41 -20.51 -25.96
CA LEU A 93 -20.52 -20.97 -24.89
C LEU A 93 -19.47 -21.94 -25.44
N GLN A 94 -19.27 -21.94 -26.77
CA GLN A 94 -18.32 -22.83 -27.42
C GLN A 94 -16.89 -22.45 -27.06
N LEU A 95 -16.14 -23.42 -26.56
CA LEU A 95 -14.71 -23.35 -26.29
C LEU A 95 -14.06 -24.64 -26.79
N THR A 96 -13.01 -24.53 -27.60
CA THR A 96 -12.18 -25.69 -27.94
C THR A 96 -10.85 -25.63 -27.23
N ARG A 97 -10.22 -26.79 -27.05
CA ARG A 97 -8.87 -26.88 -26.48
C ARG A 97 -7.87 -26.01 -27.25
N GLU A 98 -7.92 -26.02 -28.58
CA GLU A 98 -7.00 -25.24 -29.42
C GLU A 98 -7.19 -23.74 -29.18
N THR A 99 -8.44 -23.27 -29.10
CA THR A 99 -8.73 -21.86 -28.83
C THR A 99 -8.31 -21.44 -27.42
N PHE A 100 -8.53 -22.28 -26.42
CA PHE A 100 -8.08 -22.04 -25.05
C PHE A 100 -6.56 -21.92 -24.96
N ILE A 101 -5.81 -22.90 -25.51
CA ILE A 101 -4.35 -22.89 -25.49
C ILE A 101 -3.78 -21.69 -26.28
N LYS A 102 -4.42 -21.31 -27.38
CA LYS A 102 -4.03 -20.14 -28.16
C LYS A 102 -4.14 -18.85 -27.34
N ASN A 103 -5.17 -18.71 -26.51
CA ASN A 103 -5.43 -17.50 -25.75
C ASN A 103 -4.78 -17.49 -24.35
N LEU A 104 -4.57 -18.66 -23.74
CA LEU A 104 -3.93 -18.87 -22.43
C LEU A 104 -2.87 -19.99 -22.46
N PRO A 105 -1.78 -19.84 -23.23
CA PRO A 105 -0.78 -20.90 -23.39
C PRO A 105 -0.10 -21.30 -22.08
N ILE A 106 0.05 -20.36 -21.14
CA ILE A 106 0.64 -20.59 -19.82
C ILE A 106 -0.27 -21.39 -18.87
N HIS A 107 -1.58 -21.46 -19.15
CA HIS A 107 -2.55 -22.22 -18.34
C HIS A 107 -3.02 -23.50 -19.03
N GLN A 108 -2.34 -23.96 -20.09
CA GLN A 108 -2.75 -25.16 -20.85
C GLN A 108 -2.80 -26.45 -20.00
N TYR A 109 -2.07 -26.48 -18.88
CA TYR A 109 -2.03 -27.55 -17.88
C TYR A 109 -2.64 -27.11 -16.54
N VAL A 110 -3.66 -26.25 -16.57
CA VAL A 110 -4.47 -25.91 -15.39
C VAL A 110 -5.90 -26.41 -15.60
N ALA A 111 -6.43 -27.19 -14.66
CA ALA A 111 -7.81 -27.68 -14.75
C ALA A 111 -8.81 -26.52 -14.72
N CYS A 112 -9.91 -26.61 -15.45
CA CYS A 112 -10.91 -25.54 -15.50
C CYS A 112 -11.46 -25.20 -14.11
N THR A 113 -11.60 -26.21 -13.24
CA THR A 113 -12.12 -26.09 -11.87
C THR A 113 -11.17 -25.41 -10.89
N GLU A 114 -9.88 -25.28 -11.21
CA GLU A 114 -8.93 -24.51 -10.38
C GLU A 114 -9.25 -23.01 -10.42
N CYS A 115 -9.71 -22.51 -11.57
CA CYS A 115 -10.21 -21.16 -11.70
C CYS A 115 -11.71 -21.09 -11.42
N HIS A 116 -12.49 -22.03 -11.96
CA HIS A 116 -13.95 -22.07 -11.84
C HIS A 116 -14.39 -22.97 -10.69
N THR A 117 -14.01 -22.60 -9.46
CA THR A 117 -14.14 -23.45 -8.27
C THR A 117 -15.58 -23.75 -7.86
N ASP A 118 -16.55 -22.97 -8.33
CA ASP A 118 -17.98 -23.11 -8.00
C ASP A 118 -18.85 -23.59 -9.17
N VAL A 119 -18.24 -23.94 -10.31
CA VAL A 119 -19.01 -24.26 -11.52
C VAL A 119 -19.63 -25.66 -11.49
N ALA A 120 -19.09 -26.58 -10.70
CA ALA A 120 -19.50 -27.98 -10.62
C ALA A 120 -20.81 -28.22 -9.81
N ARG A 121 -21.56 -27.17 -9.49
CA ARG A 121 -22.82 -27.26 -8.74
C ARG A 121 -24.04 -27.33 -9.64
N SER A 122 -25.19 -27.71 -9.08
CA SER A 122 -26.49 -27.66 -9.75
C SER A 122 -27.35 -26.52 -9.18
N PRO A 123 -27.86 -25.57 -10.00
CA PRO A 123 -27.65 -25.49 -11.45
C PRO A 123 -26.21 -25.14 -11.83
N HIS A 124 -25.75 -25.65 -12.98
CA HIS A 124 -24.40 -25.46 -13.52
C HIS A 124 -24.18 -23.99 -13.91
N ARG A 125 -23.66 -23.22 -12.95
CA ARG A 125 -23.35 -21.79 -13.11
C ARG A 125 -22.34 -21.34 -12.05
N THR A 126 -21.46 -20.43 -12.43
CA THR A 126 -20.57 -19.72 -11.50
C THR A 126 -21.28 -18.49 -10.89
N GLU A 127 -21.07 -18.22 -9.60
CA GLU A 127 -21.45 -16.96 -8.92
C GLU A 127 -20.22 -16.13 -8.60
N THR A 128 -19.11 -16.79 -8.25
CA THR A 128 -17.89 -16.10 -7.82
C THR A 128 -16.97 -15.76 -8.99
N GLY A 129 -17.19 -16.37 -10.17
CA GLY A 129 -16.32 -16.22 -11.33
C GLY A 129 -14.99 -16.94 -11.15
N SER A 130 -14.02 -16.61 -12.00
CA SER A 130 -12.67 -17.20 -11.96
C SER A 130 -11.88 -16.72 -10.74
N GLN A 131 -11.34 -17.65 -9.96
CA GLN A 131 -10.46 -17.39 -8.81
C GLN A 131 -8.99 -17.40 -9.23
N CYS A 132 -8.32 -16.24 -9.15
CA CYS A 132 -6.92 -16.11 -9.59
C CYS A 132 -5.92 -16.18 -8.42
N THR A 133 -6.34 -15.79 -7.22
CA THR A 133 -5.45 -15.60 -6.06
C THR A 133 -4.98 -16.89 -5.41
N GLY A 134 -5.47 -18.06 -5.88
CA GLY A 134 -4.92 -19.35 -5.48
C GLY A 134 -3.48 -19.57 -5.97
N CYS A 135 -3.12 -18.96 -7.11
CA CYS A 135 -1.79 -19.09 -7.71
C CYS A 135 -1.10 -17.74 -7.97
N HIS A 136 -1.85 -16.64 -8.10
CA HIS A 136 -1.30 -15.31 -8.41
C HIS A 136 -1.36 -14.38 -7.21
N SER A 137 -0.24 -13.75 -6.88
CA SER A 137 -0.17 -12.73 -5.86
C SER A 137 -0.74 -11.39 -6.30
N VAL A 138 -1.32 -10.65 -5.36
CA VAL A 138 -1.78 -9.27 -5.60
C VAL A 138 -0.60 -8.32 -5.82
N HIS A 139 -0.82 -7.26 -6.61
CA HIS A 139 0.21 -6.25 -6.88
C HIS A 139 -0.17 -4.88 -6.30
N GLY A 140 0.85 -4.09 -5.94
CA GLY A 140 0.67 -2.74 -5.40
C GLY A 140 0.62 -1.64 -6.48
N GLU A 141 0.61 -0.40 -6.02
CA GLU A 141 0.55 0.81 -6.87
C GLU A 141 1.68 0.94 -7.88
N ALA A 142 2.82 0.29 -7.63
CA ALA A 142 3.99 0.33 -8.51
C ALA A 142 3.77 -0.38 -9.85
N ALA A 143 2.83 -1.32 -9.91
CA ALA A 143 2.53 -2.12 -11.09
C ALA A 143 1.38 -1.52 -11.91
N ALA A 144 0.31 -1.08 -11.25
CA ALA A 144 -0.92 -0.66 -11.91
C ALA A 144 -1.41 0.74 -11.47
N HIS A 145 -0.50 1.65 -11.10
CA HIS A 145 -0.77 3.02 -10.62
C HIS A 145 -1.54 3.15 -9.28
N ALA A 146 -2.37 2.17 -8.93
CA ALA A 146 -3.06 2.00 -7.66
C ALA A 146 -3.14 0.49 -7.34
N PRO A 147 -3.45 0.07 -6.09
CA PRO A 147 -3.51 -1.35 -5.75
C PRO A 147 -4.81 -2.00 -6.26
N HIS A 148 -5.79 -1.20 -6.69
CA HIS A 148 -7.04 -1.66 -7.29
C HIS A 148 -7.81 -2.74 -6.50
N LEU A 149 -7.74 -2.72 -5.16
CA LEU A 149 -8.35 -3.75 -4.29
C LEU A 149 -9.88 -3.86 -4.37
N ARG A 150 -10.54 -2.93 -5.06
CA ARG A 150 -11.98 -3.00 -5.38
C ARG A 150 -12.26 -3.51 -6.79
N VAL A 151 -11.26 -3.99 -7.51
CA VAL A 151 -11.36 -4.51 -8.87
C VAL A 151 -11.00 -5.99 -8.83
N GLU A 152 -11.90 -6.84 -9.28
CA GLU A 152 -11.60 -8.26 -9.43
C GLU A 152 -10.52 -8.46 -10.51
N CYS A 153 -9.67 -9.47 -10.33
CA CYS A 153 -8.56 -9.74 -11.23
C CYS A 153 -9.02 -9.85 -12.69
N GLN A 154 -10.11 -10.58 -12.95
CA GLN A 154 -10.71 -10.73 -14.28
C GLN A 154 -11.21 -9.40 -14.86
N ALA A 155 -11.73 -8.49 -14.04
CA ALA A 155 -12.21 -7.20 -14.51
C ALA A 155 -11.06 -6.36 -15.13
N CYS A 156 -9.84 -6.54 -14.63
CA CYS A 156 -8.63 -5.88 -15.16
C CYS A 156 -7.88 -6.74 -16.20
N HIS A 157 -7.71 -8.03 -15.95
CA HIS A 157 -6.83 -8.88 -16.74
C HIS A 157 -7.51 -9.55 -17.94
N PHE A 158 -8.84 -9.57 -18.04
CA PHE A 158 -9.51 -10.06 -19.25
C PHE A 158 -9.64 -8.96 -20.30
N LYS A 159 -9.62 -9.36 -21.57
CA LYS A 159 -9.69 -8.47 -22.73
C LYS A 159 -11.03 -7.73 -22.87
N SER A 160 -12.11 -8.24 -22.30
CA SER A 160 -13.43 -7.59 -22.40
C SER A 160 -13.37 -6.13 -21.97
N GLU A 161 -14.00 -5.26 -22.76
CA GLU A 161 -14.04 -3.81 -22.57
C GLU A 161 -15.10 -3.38 -21.53
N HIS A 162 -15.98 -4.31 -21.13
CA HIS A 162 -17.12 -4.00 -20.29
C HIS A 162 -16.90 -4.47 -18.86
N VAL A 163 -16.99 -3.53 -17.92
CA VAL A 163 -16.93 -3.75 -16.48
C VAL A 163 -18.16 -3.14 -15.82
N LYS A 164 -18.53 -3.67 -14.67
CA LYS A 164 -19.65 -3.15 -13.87
C LYS A 164 -19.27 -3.09 -12.40
N LEU A 165 -19.82 -2.09 -11.71
CA LEU A 165 -19.81 -2.07 -10.25
C LEU A 165 -20.95 -2.96 -9.73
N ASP A 166 -20.60 -4.04 -9.05
CA ASP A 166 -21.56 -4.85 -8.31
C ASP A 166 -21.96 -4.10 -7.03
N LYS A 167 -23.26 -3.82 -6.87
CA LYS A 167 -23.76 -3.04 -5.73
C LYS A 167 -23.88 -3.85 -4.45
N SER A 168 -23.82 -5.18 -4.53
CA SER A 168 -23.99 -6.06 -3.37
C SER A 168 -22.73 -6.11 -2.51
N ASP A 169 -21.55 -6.16 -3.14
CA ASP A 169 -20.24 -6.24 -2.48
C ASP A 169 -19.33 -5.04 -2.80
N HIS A 170 -19.78 -4.12 -3.67
CA HIS A 170 -19.07 -2.90 -4.06
C HIS A 170 -17.74 -3.15 -4.79
N MET A 171 -17.62 -4.31 -5.45
CA MET A 171 -16.50 -4.70 -6.30
C MET A 171 -16.79 -4.37 -7.77
N ILE A 172 -15.74 -4.01 -8.49
CA ILE A 172 -15.74 -3.83 -9.94
C ILE A 172 -15.45 -5.19 -10.55
N LYS A 173 -16.43 -5.72 -11.27
CA LYS A 173 -16.41 -7.06 -11.87
C LYS A 173 -16.48 -6.97 -13.38
N LEU A 174 -16.09 -8.06 -14.03
CA LEU A 174 -16.28 -8.20 -15.48
C LEU A 174 -17.79 -8.16 -15.78
N ALA A 175 -18.21 -7.32 -16.73
CA ALA A 175 -19.63 -7.24 -17.07
C ALA A 175 -20.04 -8.44 -17.91
N GLN A 176 -21.28 -8.90 -17.73
CA GLN A 176 -21.92 -9.93 -18.56
C GLN A 176 -22.80 -9.32 -19.64
N GLU A 177 -22.89 -7.98 -19.67
CA GLU A 177 -23.66 -7.20 -20.62
C GLU A 177 -22.83 -6.00 -21.05
N ASN A 178 -23.07 -5.51 -22.27
CA ASN A 178 -22.47 -4.27 -22.75
C ASN A 178 -23.25 -3.04 -22.26
N ASN A 179 -22.79 -1.84 -22.64
CA ASN A 179 -23.41 -0.57 -22.25
C ASN A 179 -24.87 -0.40 -22.76
N ALA A 180 -25.28 -1.17 -23.77
CA ALA A 180 -26.66 -1.19 -24.29
C ALA A 180 -27.55 -2.24 -23.61
N GLY A 181 -27.06 -2.91 -22.56
CA GLY A 181 -27.78 -3.97 -21.84
C GLY A 181 -27.88 -5.29 -22.62
N LYS A 182 -27.12 -5.46 -23.71
CA LYS A 182 -27.08 -6.74 -24.43
C LYS A 182 -26.06 -7.66 -23.77
N PRO A 183 -26.38 -8.94 -23.57
CA PRO A 183 -25.45 -9.87 -22.98
C PRO A 183 -24.24 -10.08 -23.90
N ILE A 184 -23.08 -10.31 -23.29
CA ILE A 184 -21.80 -10.54 -23.99
C ILE A 184 -21.24 -11.91 -23.62
N SER A 185 -20.62 -12.57 -24.60
CA SER A 185 -19.90 -13.82 -24.33
C SER A 185 -18.52 -13.51 -23.76
N LEU A 186 -18.13 -14.26 -22.73
CA LEU A 186 -16.83 -14.18 -22.07
C LEU A 186 -15.99 -15.44 -22.30
N VAL A 187 -16.37 -16.27 -23.28
CA VAL A 187 -15.81 -17.61 -23.51
C VAL A 187 -14.40 -17.59 -24.12
N GLU A 188 -13.95 -16.47 -24.68
CA GLU A 188 -12.65 -16.41 -25.36
C GLU A 188 -11.46 -16.69 -24.45
N HIS A 189 -11.60 -16.50 -23.13
CA HIS A 189 -10.50 -16.66 -22.17
C HIS A 189 -9.24 -15.89 -22.58
N LYS A 190 -9.41 -14.69 -23.12
CA LYS A 190 -8.32 -13.86 -23.63
C LYS A 190 -7.94 -12.81 -22.61
N LEU A 191 -6.66 -12.73 -22.27
CA LEU A 191 -6.14 -11.71 -21.37
C LEU A 191 -5.89 -10.39 -22.11
N ALA A 192 -6.05 -9.28 -21.39
CA ALA A 192 -5.68 -7.95 -21.83
C ALA A 192 -4.14 -7.79 -21.78
N ASP A 193 -3.60 -6.98 -22.68
CA ASP A 193 -2.24 -6.48 -22.54
C ASP A 193 -2.25 -5.33 -21.53
N THR A 194 -1.83 -5.61 -20.30
CA THR A 194 -1.82 -4.62 -19.21
C THR A 194 -0.65 -3.64 -19.31
N SER A 195 0.25 -3.81 -20.28
CA SER A 195 1.28 -2.81 -20.60
C SER A 195 0.74 -1.69 -21.49
N ASP A 196 -0.39 -1.91 -22.16
CA ASP A 196 -1.08 -0.92 -22.97
C ASP A 196 -1.97 -0.02 -22.09
N GLU A 197 -1.75 1.28 -22.15
CA GLU A 197 -2.56 2.27 -21.42
C GLU A 197 -4.01 2.30 -21.91
N GLU A 198 -4.31 1.83 -23.13
CA GLU A 198 -5.68 1.69 -23.62
C GLU A 198 -6.50 0.74 -22.73
N SER A 199 -5.86 -0.26 -22.11
CA SER A 199 -6.51 -1.20 -21.18
C SER A 199 -7.12 -0.52 -19.96
N CYS A 200 -6.65 0.67 -19.59
CA CYS A 200 -7.17 1.46 -18.47
C CYS A 200 -8.51 2.15 -18.81
N GLN A 201 -8.79 2.38 -20.10
CA GLN A 201 -9.95 3.17 -20.56
C GLN A 201 -11.29 2.48 -20.29
N LYS A 202 -11.30 1.16 -20.07
CA LYS A 202 -12.51 0.42 -19.64
C LYS A 202 -13.08 0.91 -18.31
N CYS A 203 -12.23 1.47 -17.44
CA CYS A 203 -12.63 2.07 -16.18
C CYS A 203 -12.48 3.59 -16.20
N HIS A 204 -11.40 4.10 -16.81
CA HIS A 204 -11.03 5.52 -16.77
C HIS A 204 -11.58 6.29 -17.97
N SER A 205 -12.85 6.66 -17.90
CA SER A 205 -13.54 7.52 -18.88
C SER A 205 -14.52 8.46 -18.18
N LEU A 206 -14.96 9.55 -18.84
CA LEU A 206 -15.91 10.50 -18.23
C LEU A 206 -17.26 9.86 -17.89
N ASP A 207 -17.73 8.96 -18.75
CA ASP A 207 -19.03 8.30 -18.64
C ASP A 207 -18.96 6.93 -17.95
N ASN A 208 -17.88 6.65 -17.22
CA ASN A 208 -17.71 5.35 -16.57
C ASN A 208 -18.77 5.10 -15.49
N SER A 209 -19.25 3.87 -15.42
CA SER A 209 -20.27 3.43 -14.44
C SER A 209 -19.67 2.82 -13.17
N VAL A 210 -18.33 2.81 -13.04
CA VAL A 210 -17.60 2.09 -11.99
C VAL A 210 -17.05 3.00 -10.88
N GLY A 211 -17.21 4.31 -11.02
CA GLY A 211 -16.73 5.28 -10.03
C GLY A 211 -15.22 5.48 -10.05
N ALA A 212 -14.58 5.32 -11.21
CA ALA A 212 -13.18 5.66 -11.39
C ALA A 212 -13.01 7.14 -11.78
N PRO A 213 -11.87 7.77 -11.47
CA PRO A 213 -11.52 9.05 -12.08
C PRO A 213 -11.43 8.93 -13.60
N ALA A 214 -11.88 9.94 -14.34
CA ALA A 214 -11.84 9.89 -15.80
C ALA A 214 -10.41 9.83 -16.37
N ALA A 215 -9.42 10.37 -15.64
CA ALA A 215 -8.02 10.32 -16.03
C ALA A 215 -7.28 9.16 -15.35
N VAL A 216 -6.37 8.53 -16.09
CA VAL A 216 -5.37 7.61 -15.53
C VAL A 216 -4.30 8.45 -14.82
N LEU A 217 -4.17 8.27 -13.51
CA LEU A 217 -3.24 9.02 -12.68
C LEU A 217 -1.95 8.23 -12.48
N PRO A 218 -0.78 8.88 -12.41
CA PRO A 218 0.45 8.17 -12.15
C PRO A 218 0.48 7.61 -10.72
N SER A 219 1.33 6.61 -10.51
CA SER A 219 1.57 6.07 -9.16
C SER A 219 2.21 7.12 -8.26
N LYS A 220 2.04 6.97 -6.95
CA LYS A 220 2.81 7.71 -5.96
C LYS A 220 4.30 7.42 -6.13
N GLY A 221 5.14 8.43 -5.89
CA GLY A 221 6.59 8.27 -5.84
C GLY A 221 7.10 7.90 -4.44
N ALA A 222 8.34 7.42 -4.38
CA ALA A 222 9.02 7.04 -3.14
C ALA A 222 9.03 8.17 -2.10
N ILE A 223 9.10 9.43 -2.54
CA ILE A 223 9.09 10.59 -1.63
C ILE A 223 7.76 10.77 -0.89
N CYS A 224 6.66 10.23 -1.44
CA CYS A 224 5.34 10.31 -0.82
C CYS A 224 5.24 9.44 0.45
N ILE A 225 6.20 8.52 0.66
CA ILE A 225 6.25 7.64 1.84
C ILE A 225 6.29 8.43 3.15
N LEU A 226 6.79 9.67 3.13
CA LEU A 226 6.77 10.57 4.29
C LEU A 226 5.35 10.83 4.82
N CYS A 227 4.34 10.72 3.96
CA CYS A 227 2.96 11.11 4.28
C CYS A 227 1.99 9.92 4.32
N HIS A 228 2.21 8.88 3.54
CA HIS A 228 1.36 7.69 3.48
C HIS A 228 2.06 6.53 2.76
N ALA A 229 1.49 5.33 2.81
CA ALA A 229 1.95 4.19 2.03
C ALA A 229 2.15 4.56 0.54
N ALA A 230 3.34 4.26 0.03
CA ALA A 230 3.79 4.55 -1.32
C ALA A 230 4.87 3.52 -1.73
N PRO A 231 4.98 3.19 -3.02
CA PRO A 231 6.01 2.29 -3.51
C PRO A 231 7.39 2.94 -3.47
N LEU A 232 8.45 2.12 -3.44
CA LEU A 232 9.85 2.60 -3.47
C LEU A 232 10.34 2.99 -4.88
N LYS A 233 9.44 3.13 -5.86
CA LYS A 233 9.77 3.62 -7.21
C LYS A 233 9.65 5.15 -7.27
N ILE A 234 10.37 5.78 -8.18
CA ILE A 234 10.30 7.25 -8.36
C ILE A 234 8.90 7.70 -8.83
N GLY A 235 8.26 6.92 -9.71
CA GLY A 235 6.95 7.26 -10.29
C GLY A 235 7.08 8.41 -11.29
N HIS A 236 6.20 9.40 -11.18
CA HIS A 236 6.17 10.57 -12.06
C HIS A 236 7.44 11.45 -11.93
N TRP A 237 7.87 12.08 -13.02
CA TRP A 237 9.13 12.86 -13.08
C TRP A 237 9.21 13.98 -12.03
N MET A 238 8.07 14.57 -11.64
CA MET A 238 8.02 15.62 -10.61
C MET A 238 8.58 15.16 -9.26
N PHE A 239 8.40 13.89 -8.93
CA PHE A 239 8.92 13.31 -7.70
C PHE A 239 10.44 13.12 -7.82
N GLY A 240 10.94 12.75 -8.99
CA GLY A 240 12.37 12.69 -9.29
C GLY A 240 13.03 14.07 -9.19
N ALA A 241 12.41 15.10 -9.75
CA ALA A 241 12.90 16.48 -9.66
C ALA A 241 12.97 16.97 -8.20
N ALA A 242 11.91 16.73 -7.42
CA ALA A 242 11.89 17.06 -5.99
C ALA A 242 12.96 16.30 -5.19
N LEU A 243 13.16 15.00 -5.49
CA LEU A 243 14.19 14.19 -4.87
C LEU A 243 15.60 14.72 -5.19
N LEU A 244 15.87 15.13 -6.43
CA LEU A 244 17.16 15.72 -6.80
C LEU A 244 17.44 17.02 -6.03
N VAL A 245 16.44 17.90 -5.90
CA VAL A 245 16.56 19.14 -5.12
C VAL A 245 16.79 18.84 -3.65
N PHE A 246 16.05 17.88 -3.09
CA PHE A 246 16.21 17.42 -1.71
C PHE A 246 17.63 16.89 -1.44
N LEU A 247 18.11 15.96 -2.28
CA LEU A 247 19.44 15.37 -2.16
C LEU A 247 20.55 16.42 -2.33
N GLY A 248 20.41 17.31 -3.33
CA GLY A 248 21.32 18.44 -3.50
C GLY A 248 21.39 19.36 -2.28
N GLY A 249 20.23 19.67 -1.68
CA GLY A 249 20.16 20.44 -0.44
C GLY A 249 20.82 19.75 0.75
N LEU A 250 20.65 18.44 0.89
CA LEU A 250 21.35 17.64 1.90
C LEU A 250 22.88 17.65 1.69
N LEU A 251 23.34 17.52 0.45
CA LEU A 251 24.77 17.61 0.11
C LEU A 251 25.36 18.97 0.47
N LEU A 252 24.62 20.06 0.21
CA LEU A 252 25.02 21.42 0.62
C LEU A 252 25.07 21.56 2.14
N CYS A 253 24.09 21.00 2.87
CA CYS A 253 24.10 20.97 4.32
C CYS A 253 25.31 20.22 4.85
N PHE A 254 25.58 19.03 4.31
CA PHE A 254 26.73 18.21 4.67
C PHE A 254 28.04 18.96 4.41
N ARG A 255 28.21 19.54 3.21
CA ARG A 255 29.37 20.38 2.88
C ARG A 255 29.55 21.52 3.88
N SER A 256 28.46 22.20 4.25
CA SER A 256 28.52 23.32 5.21
C SER A 256 28.94 22.89 6.61
N TRP A 257 28.52 21.70 7.08
CA TRP A 257 28.91 21.18 8.40
C TRP A 257 30.40 20.85 8.49
N PHE A 258 31.01 20.41 7.38
CA PHE A 258 32.42 20.02 7.32
C PHE A 258 33.39 21.16 6.91
N GLN A 259 32.86 22.37 6.69
CA GLN A 259 33.70 23.57 6.50
C GLN A 259 34.42 24.00 7.80
N GLY A 260 33.84 23.68 8.97
CA GLY A 260 34.46 23.95 10.27
C GLY A 260 35.64 23.03 10.59
N ASN A 261 36.25 23.26 11.75
CA ASN A 261 37.25 22.36 12.31
C ASN A 261 36.56 21.16 12.97
N VAL A 262 37.03 19.94 12.68
CA VAL A 262 36.56 18.70 13.33
C VAL A 262 37.72 18.10 14.09
N GLN A 263 37.69 18.16 15.43
CA GLN A 263 38.71 17.58 16.32
C GLN A 263 40.16 18.01 15.99
N GLY A 264 40.37 19.29 15.67
CA GLY A 264 41.68 19.84 15.30
C GLY A 264 41.95 19.84 13.80
N GLU A 265 41.23 19.04 13.00
CA GLU A 265 41.42 18.96 11.55
C GLU A 265 40.61 20.04 10.81
N SER A 266 41.29 20.87 10.00
CA SER A 266 40.67 21.95 9.22
C SER A 266 40.77 21.76 7.70
N GLU A 267 41.72 20.97 7.19
CA GLU A 267 42.05 20.96 5.76
C GLU A 267 41.47 19.74 5.03
N SER A 268 41.65 18.53 5.56
CA SER A 268 41.29 17.31 4.83
C SER A 268 39.87 16.83 5.10
N LEU A 269 38.99 16.88 4.09
CA LEU A 269 37.60 16.38 4.19
C LEU A 269 37.56 14.89 4.55
N SER A 270 38.41 14.07 3.93
CA SER A 270 38.46 12.63 4.19
C SER A 270 38.89 12.34 5.64
N ARG A 271 39.84 13.12 6.17
CA ARG A 271 40.27 13.00 7.56
C ARG A 271 39.16 13.38 8.53
N LYS A 272 38.43 14.49 8.27
CA LYS A 272 37.26 14.90 9.06
C LYS A 272 36.16 13.82 9.07
N ILE A 273 35.88 13.20 7.92
CA ILE A 273 34.90 12.11 7.82
C ILE A 273 35.35 10.90 8.63
N ASN A 274 36.62 10.49 8.54
CA ASN A 274 37.15 9.37 9.31
C ASN A 274 37.07 9.62 10.81
N LEU A 275 37.48 10.80 11.28
CA LEU A 275 37.41 11.18 12.71
C LEU A 275 35.96 11.18 13.21
N SER A 276 35.03 11.69 12.39
CA SER A 276 33.61 11.67 12.71
C SER A 276 33.07 10.24 12.79
N SER A 277 33.44 9.38 11.85
CA SER A 277 33.03 7.97 11.79
C SER A 277 33.56 7.16 12.98
N GLU A 278 34.83 7.36 13.35
CA GLU A 278 35.45 6.73 14.52
C GLU A 278 34.75 7.13 15.83
N SER A 279 34.39 8.41 15.95
CA SER A 279 33.62 8.91 17.08
C SER A 279 32.20 8.31 17.13
N VAL A 280 31.53 8.16 15.99
CA VAL A 280 30.21 7.50 15.93
C VAL A 280 30.31 6.04 16.34
N TRP A 281 31.23 5.27 15.78
CA TRP A 281 31.39 3.84 16.07
C TRP A 281 31.78 3.56 17.52
N SER A 282 32.75 4.32 18.05
CA SER A 282 33.14 4.20 19.47
C SER A 282 31.97 4.51 20.40
N THR A 283 31.10 5.46 20.03
CA THR A 283 29.92 5.79 20.84
C THR A 283 28.86 4.70 20.79
N VAL A 284 28.55 4.15 19.61
CA VAL A 284 27.53 3.08 19.42
C VAL A 284 27.88 1.83 20.23
N PHE A 285 29.16 1.45 20.32
CA PHE A 285 29.59 0.28 21.10
C PHE A 285 29.93 0.57 22.57
N SER A 286 29.62 1.78 23.06
CA SER A 286 29.87 2.16 24.46
C SER A 286 28.59 2.19 25.30
N LYS A 287 28.73 2.33 26.63
CA LYS A 287 27.61 2.60 27.53
C LYS A 287 26.89 3.93 27.22
N GLN A 288 27.50 4.82 26.44
CA GLN A 288 26.89 6.08 26.01
C GLN A 288 25.76 5.86 25.00
N PHE A 289 25.70 4.69 24.34
CA PHE A 289 24.59 4.31 23.45
C PHE A 289 23.22 4.49 24.11
N PHE A 290 23.05 4.03 25.36
CA PHE A 290 21.78 4.21 26.09
C PHE A 290 21.44 5.68 26.36
N SER A 291 22.46 6.53 26.53
CA SER A 291 22.26 7.98 26.64
C SER A 291 21.76 8.57 25.32
N ILE A 292 22.33 8.15 24.18
CA ILE A 292 21.87 8.54 22.85
C ILE A 292 20.44 8.08 22.59
N VAL A 293 20.12 6.81 22.88
CA VAL A 293 18.75 6.28 22.72
C VAL A 293 17.77 7.09 23.58
N LYS A 294 18.14 7.40 24.82
CA LYS A 294 17.32 8.24 25.71
C LYS A 294 17.11 9.64 25.14
N ILE A 295 18.14 10.28 24.58
CA ILE A 295 18.05 11.59 23.94
C ILE A 295 17.19 11.51 22.68
N PHE A 296 17.36 10.48 21.87
CA PHE A 296 16.53 10.26 20.68
C PHE A 296 15.05 10.13 21.04
N ILE A 297 14.71 9.23 21.97
CA ILE A 297 13.31 9.01 22.34
C ILE A 297 12.74 10.24 23.07
N LEU A 298 13.41 10.74 24.10
CA LEU A 298 12.83 11.79 24.94
C LEU A 298 12.98 13.18 24.33
N ASP A 299 14.14 13.53 23.79
CA ASP A 299 14.43 14.90 23.37
C ASP A 299 14.17 15.14 21.87
N ILE A 300 14.29 14.12 21.01
CA ILE A 300 14.00 14.23 19.56
C ILE A 300 12.55 13.82 19.27
N LEU A 301 12.14 12.59 19.62
CA LEU A 301 10.80 12.09 19.31
C LEU A 301 9.72 12.77 20.17
N LEU A 302 9.83 12.65 21.50
CA LEU A 302 8.85 13.23 22.44
C LEU A 302 9.09 14.71 22.74
N GLN A 303 10.15 15.32 22.19
CA GLN A 303 10.41 16.75 22.24
C GLN A 303 10.47 17.33 23.68
N ARG A 304 10.96 16.55 24.65
CA ARG A 304 10.97 16.89 26.09
C ARG A 304 11.61 18.24 26.41
N ARG A 305 12.65 18.66 25.67
CA ARG A 305 13.28 19.97 25.89
C ARG A 305 12.29 21.12 25.60
N ILE A 306 11.51 21.01 24.52
CA ILE A 306 10.45 21.98 24.17
C ILE A 306 9.34 21.95 25.23
N LEU A 307 8.98 20.76 25.72
CA LEU A 307 7.98 20.61 26.80
C LEU A 307 8.39 21.36 28.06
N LYS A 308 9.67 21.29 28.44
CA LYS A 308 10.21 22.00 29.61
C LYS A 308 10.20 23.51 29.44
N GLU A 309 10.37 24.01 28.22
CA GLU A 309 10.30 25.44 27.94
C GLU A 309 8.87 25.96 27.90
N SER A 310 7.96 25.24 27.23
CA SER A 310 6.56 25.63 27.13
C SER A 310 5.68 24.48 26.66
N VAL A 311 4.69 24.13 27.48
CA VAL A 311 3.63 23.16 27.12
C VAL A 311 2.89 23.59 25.86
N SER A 312 2.65 24.89 25.68
CA SER A 312 1.95 25.41 24.49
C SER A 312 2.76 25.25 23.22
N ARG A 313 4.09 25.44 23.26
CA ARG A 313 4.96 25.24 22.09
C ARG A 313 5.10 23.76 21.76
N TRP A 314 5.26 22.96 22.80
CA TRP A 314 5.33 21.52 22.68
C TRP A 314 4.05 20.96 22.05
N SER A 315 2.87 21.36 22.52
CA SER A 315 1.61 20.87 21.97
C SER A 315 1.42 21.22 20.49
N MET A 316 1.70 22.48 20.07
CA MET A 316 1.70 22.88 18.66
C MET A 316 2.60 21.97 17.81
N HIS A 317 3.85 21.83 18.24
CA HIS A 317 4.86 21.16 17.46
C HIS A 317 4.65 19.64 17.44
N SER A 318 4.28 19.03 18.57
CA SER A 318 3.99 17.60 18.67
C SER A 318 2.76 17.20 17.85
N LEU A 319 1.69 18.01 17.83
CA LEU A 319 0.52 17.76 16.98
C LEU A 319 0.87 17.65 15.49
N ILE A 320 1.84 18.43 15.03
CA ILE A 320 2.32 18.40 13.64
C ILE A 320 3.34 17.28 13.45
N PHE A 321 4.43 17.32 14.21
CA PHE A 321 5.61 16.47 14.03
C PHE A 321 5.32 14.99 14.31
N LEU A 322 4.71 14.66 15.46
CA LEU A 322 4.45 13.26 15.79
C LEU A 322 3.44 12.66 14.81
N SER A 323 2.45 13.43 14.37
CA SER A 323 1.47 12.95 13.39
C SER A 323 2.11 12.67 12.02
N ILE A 324 2.99 13.55 11.53
CA ILE A 324 3.76 13.29 10.29
C ILE A 324 4.68 12.08 10.48
N LEU A 325 5.38 11.99 11.62
CA LEU A 325 6.27 10.87 11.92
C LEU A 325 5.51 9.53 11.98
N LEU A 326 4.33 9.50 12.60
CA LEU A 326 3.49 8.31 12.67
C LEU A 326 2.97 7.90 11.29
N ARG A 327 2.57 8.87 10.45
CA ARG A 327 2.20 8.60 9.05
C ARG A 327 3.37 8.03 8.24
N PHE A 328 4.56 8.60 8.39
CA PHE A 328 5.78 8.08 7.77
C PHE A 328 6.10 6.66 8.25
N ALA A 329 6.07 6.41 9.56
CA ALA A 329 6.34 5.09 10.14
C ALA A 329 5.32 4.04 9.65
N LEU A 330 4.03 4.40 9.61
CA LEU A 330 2.98 3.54 9.08
C LEU A 330 3.17 3.26 7.58
N GLY A 331 3.51 4.29 6.79
CA GLY A 331 3.80 4.14 5.37
C GLY A 331 5.00 3.22 5.10
N LEU A 332 6.08 3.37 5.86
CA LEU A 332 7.26 2.52 5.77
C LEU A 332 6.97 1.08 6.19
N PHE A 333 6.25 0.90 7.29
CA PHE A 333 5.83 -0.42 7.77
C PHE A 333 4.94 -1.15 6.75
N THR A 334 3.97 -0.43 6.18
CA THR A 334 3.08 -0.95 5.12
C THR A 334 3.90 -1.37 3.91
N ALA A 335 4.83 -0.54 3.44
CA ALA A 335 5.70 -0.87 2.32
C ALA A 335 6.58 -2.10 2.59
N ALA A 336 7.12 -2.22 3.81
CA ALA A 336 7.96 -3.35 4.21
C ALA A 336 7.18 -4.67 4.22
N ILE A 337 6.00 -4.71 4.86
CA ILE A 337 5.18 -5.93 4.90
C ILE A 337 4.67 -6.28 3.50
N PHE A 338 4.15 -5.31 2.76
CA PHE A 338 3.62 -5.57 1.42
C PHE A 338 4.69 -6.09 0.45
N THR A 339 5.92 -5.59 0.57
CA THR A 339 7.05 -6.09 -0.25
C THR A 339 7.47 -7.50 0.18
N ALA A 340 7.37 -7.84 1.46
CA ALA A 340 7.76 -9.15 1.98
C ALA A 340 6.73 -10.24 1.67
N ASN A 341 5.44 -9.91 1.80
CA ASN A 341 4.33 -10.82 1.50
C ASN A 341 3.09 -9.99 1.12
N PRO A 342 2.84 -9.76 -0.18
CA PRO A 342 1.72 -8.95 -0.65
C PRO A 342 0.35 -9.58 -0.39
N ASP A 343 0.30 -10.91 -0.27
CA ASP A 343 -0.94 -11.68 -0.07
C ASP A 343 -1.32 -11.77 1.42
N ASN A 344 -0.48 -11.23 2.30
CA ASN A 344 -0.78 -11.17 3.73
C ASN A 344 -1.99 -10.24 3.98
N GLY A 345 -3.00 -10.73 4.69
CA GLY A 345 -4.21 -9.95 5.01
C GLY A 345 -3.93 -8.63 5.74
N VAL A 346 -2.88 -8.55 6.56
CA VAL A 346 -2.44 -7.29 7.19
C VAL A 346 -1.84 -6.33 6.15
N ALA A 347 -1.07 -6.83 5.18
CA ALA A 347 -0.53 -6.01 4.10
C ALA A 347 -1.66 -5.39 3.27
N ILE A 348 -2.64 -6.22 2.90
CA ILE A 348 -3.84 -5.81 2.16
C ILE A 348 -4.64 -4.78 2.96
N ALA A 349 -4.89 -5.03 4.25
CA ALA A 349 -5.62 -4.10 5.11
C ALA A 349 -4.90 -2.74 5.27
N LEU A 350 -3.56 -2.74 5.36
CA LEU A 350 -2.79 -1.52 5.53
C LEU A 350 -2.67 -0.70 4.24
N ILE A 351 -2.60 -1.35 3.07
CA ILE A 351 -2.55 -0.66 1.78
C ILE A 351 -3.94 -0.24 1.30
N ASP A 352 -5.01 -0.90 1.76
CA ASP A 352 -6.38 -0.47 1.51
C ASP A 352 -6.72 0.80 2.29
N LYS A 353 -6.83 1.90 1.55
CA LYS A 353 -7.28 3.20 2.06
C LYS A 353 -8.70 3.18 2.63
N ASN A 354 -9.54 2.21 2.28
CA ASN A 354 -10.90 2.08 2.82
C ASN A 354 -10.96 1.15 4.04
N ALA A 355 -9.87 0.44 4.38
CA ALA A 355 -9.88 -0.42 5.55
C ALA A 355 -10.10 0.42 6.82
N PRO A 356 -10.89 -0.06 7.80
CA PRO A 356 -11.28 0.70 8.97
C PRO A 356 -10.11 1.36 9.72
N PHE A 357 -9.07 0.59 10.00
CA PHE A 357 -7.88 1.06 10.72
C PHE A 357 -7.13 2.14 9.92
N THR A 358 -6.94 1.90 8.63
CA THR A 358 -6.21 2.78 7.72
C THR A 358 -6.96 4.10 7.57
N ALA A 359 -8.22 4.07 7.14
CA ALA A 359 -9.06 5.25 6.97
C ALA A 359 -9.12 6.12 8.24
N PHE A 360 -9.41 5.50 9.39
CA PHE A 360 -9.49 6.20 10.67
C PHE A 360 -8.15 6.85 11.08
N THR A 361 -7.05 6.09 10.98
CA THR A 361 -5.73 6.56 11.41
C THR A 361 -5.26 7.72 10.55
N TYR A 362 -5.43 7.63 9.23
CA TYR A 362 -5.03 8.69 8.31
C TYR A 362 -5.86 9.97 8.49
N ASP A 363 -7.17 9.87 8.75
CA ASP A 363 -8.01 11.03 9.07
C ASP A 363 -7.64 11.66 10.42
N LEU A 364 -7.46 10.83 11.47
CA LEU A 364 -7.07 11.31 12.79
C LEU A 364 -5.73 12.05 12.76
N LEU A 365 -4.70 11.43 12.18
CA LEU A 365 -3.37 12.07 12.10
C LEU A 365 -3.41 13.32 11.22
N GLY A 366 -4.20 13.32 10.14
CA GLY A 366 -4.43 14.53 9.33
C GLY A 366 -5.07 15.66 10.14
N LEU A 367 -6.07 15.34 10.97
CA LEU A 367 -6.80 16.31 11.77
C LEU A 367 -5.93 16.88 12.90
N LEU A 368 -5.09 16.05 13.53
CA LEU A 368 -4.11 16.51 14.52
C LEU A 368 -3.12 17.51 13.91
N ILE A 369 -2.63 17.25 12.69
CA ILE A 369 -1.78 18.20 11.98
C ILE A 369 -2.53 19.50 11.72
N LEU A 370 -3.78 19.43 11.23
CA LEU A 370 -4.61 20.61 10.97
C LEU A 370 -4.83 21.44 12.25
N PHE A 371 -5.12 20.80 13.39
CA PHE A 371 -5.23 21.49 14.67
C PHE A 371 -3.91 22.13 15.11
N GLY A 372 -2.78 21.44 14.94
CA GLY A 372 -1.46 22.02 15.20
C GLY A 372 -1.17 23.26 14.36
N ILE A 373 -1.59 23.25 13.08
CA ILE A 373 -1.45 24.39 12.17
C ILE A 373 -2.36 25.55 12.58
N ILE A 374 -3.65 25.29 12.80
CA ILE A 374 -4.61 26.31 13.26
C ILE A 374 -4.12 26.94 14.56
N TRP A 375 -3.66 26.13 15.52
CA TRP A 375 -3.12 26.60 16.79
C TRP A 375 -1.87 27.47 16.59
N SER A 376 -0.99 27.09 15.66
CA SER A 376 0.18 27.88 15.27
C SER A 376 -0.18 29.21 14.61
N VAL A 377 -1.22 29.24 13.76
CA VAL A 377 -1.78 30.46 13.15
C VAL A 377 -2.34 31.39 14.24
N ILE A 378 -3.17 30.86 15.14
CA ILE A 378 -3.77 31.63 16.25
C ILE A 378 -2.67 32.26 17.12
N LYS A 379 -1.66 31.49 17.51
CA LYS A 379 -0.55 32.02 18.32
C LYS A 379 0.23 33.11 17.62
N ARG A 380 0.39 33.00 16.30
CA ARG A 380 1.17 33.93 15.49
C ARG A 380 0.43 35.25 15.20
N PHE A 381 -0.85 35.19 14.86
CA PHE A 381 -1.59 36.37 14.39
C PHE A 381 -2.50 37.00 15.45
N ILE A 382 -2.99 36.21 16.41
CA ILE A 382 -3.94 36.68 17.43
C ILE A 382 -3.23 36.96 18.75
N VAL A 383 -2.51 35.97 19.30
CA VAL A 383 -1.90 36.09 20.64
C VAL A 383 -0.65 36.98 20.64
N LYS A 384 0.14 36.97 19.56
CA LYS A 384 1.36 37.77 19.36
C LYS A 384 2.30 37.81 20.59
N PRO A 385 2.90 36.69 21.03
CA PRO A 385 3.89 36.70 22.10
C PRO A 385 5.10 37.57 21.76
N GLU A 386 5.69 38.26 22.74
CA GLU A 386 6.82 39.21 22.59
C GLU A 386 8.07 38.63 21.88
N TYR A 387 8.21 37.30 21.84
CA TYR A 387 9.33 36.59 21.20
C TYR A 387 9.07 36.16 19.75
N VAL A 388 7.89 36.44 19.17
CA VAL A 388 7.58 36.08 17.78
C VAL A 388 8.00 37.23 16.87
N VAL A 389 9.27 37.23 16.47
CA VAL A 389 9.72 38.06 15.34
C VAL A 389 9.08 37.45 14.09
N SER A 390 8.09 38.14 13.51
CA SER A 390 7.34 37.68 12.35
C SER A 390 8.21 37.74 11.09
N GLU A 391 9.18 36.84 10.97
CA GLU A 391 9.95 36.71 9.73
C GLU A 391 9.07 36.07 8.66
N TYR A 392 8.98 36.71 7.49
CA TYR A 392 8.25 36.22 6.31
C TYR A 392 8.54 34.74 5.97
N LYS A 393 9.78 34.29 6.21
CA LYS A 393 10.24 32.92 5.96
C LYS A 393 9.61 31.86 6.89
N ASP A 394 9.13 32.22 8.08
CA ASP A 394 8.42 31.27 8.95
C ASP A 394 7.02 30.89 8.43
N ASN A 395 6.37 31.80 7.70
CA ASN A 395 4.98 31.60 7.29
C ASN A 395 4.87 30.59 6.14
N ILE A 396 5.89 30.49 5.30
CA ILE A 396 5.88 29.62 4.12
C ILE A 396 5.72 28.14 4.51
N ALA A 397 6.38 27.69 5.57
CA ALA A 397 6.24 26.30 6.03
C ALA A 397 4.82 25.98 6.47
N LEU A 398 4.24 26.88 7.24
CA LEU A 398 2.88 26.74 7.74
C LEU A 398 1.87 26.72 6.57
N VAL A 399 2.08 27.55 5.55
CA VAL A 399 1.26 27.58 4.34
C VAL A 399 1.40 26.29 3.53
N ILE A 400 2.63 25.79 3.29
CA ILE A 400 2.86 24.57 2.52
C ILE A 400 2.23 23.36 3.21
N ILE A 401 2.50 23.17 4.52
CA ILE A 401 1.94 22.02 5.27
C ILE A 401 0.42 22.18 5.38
N GLY A 402 -0.09 23.40 5.61
CA GLY A 402 -1.53 23.68 5.66
C GLY A 402 -2.23 23.34 4.35
N ALA A 403 -1.68 23.81 3.23
CA ALA A 403 -2.18 23.50 1.90
C ALA A 403 -2.13 21.99 1.62
N LEU A 404 -1.04 21.30 2.00
CA LEU A 404 -0.90 19.86 1.81
C LEU A 404 -2.01 19.07 2.52
N ILE A 405 -2.30 19.40 3.78
CA ILE A 405 -3.31 18.70 4.58
C ILE A 405 -4.73 19.03 4.10
N VAL A 406 -5.02 20.30 3.80
CA VAL A 406 -6.32 20.71 3.27
C VAL A 406 -6.59 20.04 1.92
N LEU A 407 -5.62 20.08 0.99
CA LEU A 407 -5.72 19.37 -0.28
C LEU A 407 -5.90 17.86 -0.08
N GLY A 408 -5.23 17.27 0.91
CA GLY A 408 -5.38 15.84 1.23
C GLY A 408 -6.81 15.48 1.66
N PHE A 409 -7.43 16.26 2.55
CA PHE A 409 -8.82 16.04 2.96
C PHE A 409 -9.83 16.28 1.83
N VAL A 410 -9.61 17.32 1.02
CA VAL A 410 -10.45 17.59 -0.17
C VAL A 410 -10.32 16.45 -1.18
N LEU A 411 -9.11 15.96 -1.43
CA LEU A 411 -8.86 14.82 -2.31
C LEU A 411 -9.56 13.55 -1.81
N GLU A 412 -9.49 13.26 -0.50
CA GLU A 412 -10.13 12.09 0.09
C GLU A 412 -11.66 12.17 0.04
N GLY A 413 -12.24 13.32 0.36
CA GLY A 413 -13.69 13.54 0.23
C GLY A 413 -14.17 13.37 -1.23
N ALA A 414 -13.43 13.93 -2.18
CA ALA A 414 -13.72 13.76 -3.61
C ALA A 414 -13.59 12.29 -4.03
N ARG A 415 -12.56 11.58 -3.57
CA ARG A 415 -12.35 10.14 -3.84
C ARG A 415 -13.52 9.31 -3.34
N ILE A 416 -13.96 9.52 -2.09
CA ILE A 416 -15.07 8.79 -1.47
C ILE A 416 -16.35 8.97 -2.30
N LEU A 417 -16.62 10.22 -2.73
CA LEU A 417 -17.77 10.56 -3.57
C LEU A 417 -17.70 9.89 -4.95
N VAL A 418 -16.60 10.10 -5.68
CA VAL A 418 -16.41 9.59 -7.04
C VAL A 418 -16.43 8.07 -7.09
N ALA A 419 -15.78 7.42 -6.12
CA ALA A 419 -15.72 5.96 -6.03
C ALA A 419 -16.99 5.33 -5.45
N GLY A 420 -18.00 6.12 -5.08
CA GLY A 420 -19.26 5.64 -4.52
C GLY A 420 -19.07 4.76 -3.29
N VAL A 421 -18.13 5.12 -2.41
CA VAL A 421 -17.80 4.28 -1.24
C VAL A 421 -19.02 4.20 -0.31
N PRO A 422 -19.46 3.00 0.11
CA PRO A 422 -20.63 2.82 0.97
C PRO A 422 -20.47 3.53 2.31
N ALA A 423 -21.56 4.01 2.89
CA ALA A 423 -21.53 4.70 4.18
C ALA A 423 -20.95 3.84 5.32
N SER A 424 -21.19 2.52 5.29
CA SER A 424 -20.64 1.56 6.26
C SER A 424 -19.12 1.48 6.26
N ILE A 425 -18.49 1.75 5.12
CA ILE A 425 -17.03 1.73 4.93
C ILE A 425 -16.47 3.15 5.06
N ALA A 426 -17.09 4.12 4.39
CA ALA A 426 -16.65 5.51 4.39
C ALA A 426 -16.70 6.14 5.78
N GLY A 427 -17.59 5.67 6.68
CA GLY A 427 -17.71 6.20 8.05
C GLY A 427 -16.42 6.14 8.88
N TYR A 428 -15.48 5.24 8.56
CA TYR A 428 -14.16 5.21 9.22
C TYR A 428 -13.27 6.38 8.83
N ALA A 429 -13.43 6.94 7.62
CA ALA A 429 -12.88 8.24 7.23
C ALA A 429 -13.79 9.35 7.78
N PHE A 430 -13.79 9.54 9.09
CA PHE A 430 -14.76 10.38 9.79
C PHE A 430 -14.68 11.88 9.45
N VAL A 431 -13.60 12.35 8.80
CA VAL A 431 -13.50 13.69 8.20
C VAL A 431 -13.81 13.61 6.71
N GLY A 432 -13.20 12.66 5.99
CA GLY A 432 -13.39 12.51 4.54
C GLY A 432 -14.84 12.25 4.13
N TYR A 433 -15.58 11.43 4.90
CA TYR A 433 -16.96 11.07 4.61
C TYR A 433 -17.94 12.24 4.73
N PRO A 434 -17.98 13.03 5.82
CA PRO A 434 -18.76 14.27 5.84
C PRO A 434 -18.40 15.23 4.70
N LEU A 435 -17.12 15.38 4.36
CA LEU A 435 -16.68 16.19 3.22
C LEU A 435 -17.27 15.67 1.90
N SER A 436 -17.27 14.35 1.69
CA SER A 436 -17.88 13.74 0.50
C SER A 436 -19.37 14.06 0.35
N LYS A 437 -20.10 14.15 1.48
CA LYS A 437 -21.52 14.54 1.50
C LYS A 437 -21.72 16.01 1.15
N CYS A 438 -20.85 16.90 1.65
CA CYS A 438 -20.86 18.31 1.25
C CYS A 438 -20.57 18.46 -0.26
N PHE A 439 -19.64 17.67 -0.78
CA PHE A 439 -19.25 17.69 -2.19
C PHE A 439 -20.35 17.18 -3.11
N ALA A 440 -21.17 16.23 -2.65
CA ALA A 440 -22.30 15.70 -3.39
C ALA A 440 -23.32 16.79 -3.82
N ILE A 441 -23.36 17.93 -3.12
CA ILE A 441 -24.20 19.09 -3.47
C ILE A 441 -23.86 19.65 -4.87
N PHE A 442 -22.61 19.51 -5.31
CA PHE A 442 -22.12 19.99 -6.60
C PHE A 442 -22.15 18.91 -7.71
N GLY A 443 -22.60 17.70 -7.40
CA GLY A 443 -22.70 16.58 -8.34
C GLY A 443 -21.43 15.74 -8.46
N GLN A 444 -21.58 14.42 -8.61
CA GLN A 444 -20.46 13.47 -8.67
C GLN A 444 -19.58 13.67 -9.92
N GLU A 445 -20.18 13.97 -11.07
CA GLU A 445 -19.49 14.15 -12.36
C GLU A 445 -18.48 15.31 -12.32
N TRP A 446 -18.85 16.41 -11.65
CA TRP A 446 -17.97 17.56 -11.44
C TRP A 446 -16.68 17.14 -10.70
N TRP A 447 -16.83 16.40 -9.60
CA TRP A 447 -15.69 15.92 -8.82
C TRP A 447 -14.89 14.85 -9.55
N ALA A 448 -15.53 13.98 -10.34
CA ALA A 448 -14.84 12.99 -11.16
C ALA A 448 -13.92 13.64 -12.20
N SER A 449 -14.37 14.75 -12.79
CA SER A 449 -13.60 15.54 -13.76
C SER A 449 -12.46 16.33 -13.10
N PHE A 450 -12.68 16.86 -11.89
CA PHE A 450 -11.69 17.69 -11.18
C PHE A 450 -10.71 16.90 -10.30
N TYR A 451 -10.99 15.61 -10.04
CA TYR A 451 -10.18 14.76 -9.17
C TYR A 451 -8.71 14.70 -9.60
N SER A 452 -8.44 14.65 -10.91
CA SER A 452 -7.08 14.63 -11.45
C SER A 452 -6.29 15.89 -11.12
N VAL A 453 -6.93 17.07 -11.21
CA VAL A 453 -6.32 18.35 -10.84
C VAL A 453 -5.99 18.38 -9.36
N LEU A 454 -6.93 17.97 -8.49
CA LEU A 454 -6.69 17.89 -7.05
C LEU A 454 -5.52 16.94 -6.72
N TRP A 455 -5.44 15.82 -7.42
CA TRP A 455 -4.34 14.87 -7.24
C TRP A 455 -2.99 15.52 -7.57
N TYR A 456 -2.88 16.19 -8.72
CA TYR A 456 -1.64 16.88 -9.12
C TYR A 456 -1.29 18.04 -8.20
N LEU A 457 -2.27 18.79 -7.70
CA LEU A 457 -2.04 19.86 -6.72
C LEU A 457 -1.50 19.28 -5.40
N HIS A 458 -2.13 18.24 -4.86
CA HIS A 458 -1.68 17.59 -3.63
C HIS A 458 -0.28 17.00 -3.80
N ALA A 459 -0.05 16.25 -4.88
CA ALA A 459 1.23 15.64 -5.21
C ALA A 459 2.33 16.70 -5.40
N GLY A 460 2.03 17.80 -6.10
CA GLY A 460 2.96 18.90 -6.35
C GLY A 460 3.34 19.65 -5.08
N VAL A 461 2.37 19.97 -4.22
CA VAL A 461 2.64 20.59 -2.91
C VAL A 461 3.45 19.66 -2.01
N GLY A 462 3.17 18.35 -2.03
CA GLY A 462 3.96 17.35 -1.33
C GLY A 462 5.40 17.28 -1.84
N ALA A 463 5.59 17.23 -3.15
CA ALA A 463 6.91 17.26 -3.79
C ALA A 463 7.69 18.53 -3.41
N LEU A 464 7.04 19.69 -3.43
CA LEU A 464 7.62 20.96 -2.99
C LEU A 464 8.03 20.93 -1.51
N PHE A 465 7.18 20.37 -0.64
CA PHE A 465 7.48 20.24 0.79
C PHE A 465 8.76 19.43 1.01
N ILE A 466 8.89 18.26 0.36
CA ILE A 466 10.08 17.41 0.45
C ILE A 466 11.32 18.15 -0.07
N ALA A 467 11.23 18.72 -1.29
CA ALA A 467 12.33 19.45 -1.89
C ALA A 467 12.84 20.59 -0.99
N TRP A 468 11.95 21.19 -0.20
CA TRP A 468 12.26 22.33 0.66
C TRP A 468 12.80 21.95 2.06
N LEU A 469 12.68 20.68 2.50
CA LEU A 469 13.13 20.22 3.81
C LEU A 469 14.57 20.62 4.20
N PRO A 470 15.60 20.50 3.33
CA PRO A 470 16.99 20.82 3.71
C PRO A 470 17.28 22.32 3.76
N PHE A 471 16.30 23.18 3.40
CA PHE A 471 16.50 24.61 3.26
C PHE A 471 15.74 25.42 4.31
N GLY A 472 16.09 26.71 4.39
CA GLY A 472 15.39 27.69 5.22
C GLY A 472 15.28 27.23 6.68
N LYS A 473 14.07 27.37 7.22
CA LYS A 473 13.79 27.00 8.61
C LYS A 473 13.49 25.51 8.78
N MET A 474 13.13 24.78 7.72
CA MET A 474 12.87 23.34 7.79
C MET A 474 14.12 22.51 8.07
N ARG A 475 15.31 23.05 7.76
CA ARG A 475 16.61 22.45 8.07
C ARG A 475 16.76 22.01 9.54
N HIS A 476 15.99 22.60 10.47
CA HIS A 476 15.99 22.21 11.88
C HIS A 476 15.70 20.71 12.09
N ILE A 477 14.93 20.09 11.20
CA ILE A 477 14.63 18.65 11.21
C ILE A 477 15.93 17.83 11.22
N PHE A 478 16.99 18.30 10.55
CA PHE A 478 18.29 17.63 10.50
C PHE A 478 19.26 18.16 11.55
N THR A 479 19.33 19.48 11.73
CA THR A 479 20.35 20.09 12.59
C THR A 479 20.08 19.90 14.08
N VAL A 480 18.81 19.85 14.52
CA VAL A 480 18.49 19.69 15.95
C VAL A 480 18.89 18.30 16.45
N PRO A 481 18.50 17.19 15.79
CA PRO A 481 19.00 15.85 16.15
C PRO A 481 20.52 15.77 16.18
N LEU A 482 21.17 16.27 15.13
CA LEU A 482 22.63 16.26 15.01
C LEU A 482 23.29 17.01 16.18
N THR A 483 22.78 18.19 16.53
CA THR A 483 23.30 18.98 17.65
C THR A 483 23.14 18.23 18.98
N TYR A 484 21.98 17.64 19.24
CA TYR A 484 21.75 16.90 20.48
C TYR A 484 22.63 15.66 20.60
N PHE A 485 22.91 14.98 19.49
CA PHE A 485 23.87 13.88 19.48
C PHE A 485 25.29 14.35 19.74
N ILE A 486 25.73 15.45 19.12
CA ILE A 486 27.06 16.02 19.37
C ILE A 486 27.22 16.46 20.83
N GLU A 487 26.21 17.12 21.42
CA GLU A 487 26.21 17.49 22.86
C GLU A 487 26.34 16.24 23.76
N ALA A 488 25.67 15.15 23.40
CA ALA A 488 25.71 13.89 24.15
C ALA A 488 27.10 13.25 24.13
N VAL A 489 27.77 13.27 22.97
CA VAL A 489 29.09 12.65 22.75
C VAL A 489 30.20 13.53 23.33
N SER A 490 30.16 14.84 23.07
CA SER A 490 31.20 15.80 23.49
C SER A 490 31.10 16.21 24.96
N LYS A 491 29.94 16.02 25.61
CA LYS A 491 29.60 16.54 26.94
C LYS A 491 29.70 18.06 27.08
N VAL A 492 29.82 18.80 25.98
CA VAL A 492 29.85 20.27 25.96
C VAL A 492 28.44 20.77 25.64
N LYS A 493 27.84 21.57 26.54
CA LYS A 493 26.57 22.24 26.25
C LYS A 493 26.80 23.51 25.46
N ARG A 494 25.86 23.84 24.57
CA ARG A 494 25.83 25.12 23.84
C ARG A 494 25.79 26.27 24.86
N GLY A 495 26.86 27.04 24.95
CA GLY A 495 27.05 28.16 25.90
C GLY A 495 28.27 28.04 26.83
N GLU A 496 28.87 26.86 27.00
CA GLU A 496 30.11 26.70 27.79
C GLU A 496 31.39 26.87 26.95
N ALA A 497 31.28 26.83 25.62
CA ALA A 497 32.43 26.95 24.72
C ALA A 497 32.95 28.40 24.56
N ASP A 498 32.17 29.41 24.94
CA ASP A 498 32.54 30.83 24.92
C ASP A 498 33.06 31.33 26.28
N SER A 499 33.28 30.45 27.26
CA SER A 499 33.89 30.79 28.55
C SER A 499 35.43 30.85 28.41
N PRO A 500 36.10 32.00 28.69
CA PRO A 500 37.55 32.12 28.62
C PRO A 500 38.30 31.30 29.70
N GLN A 501 37.60 30.59 30.59
CA GLN A 501 38.22 29.98 31.78
C GLN A 501 38.84 28.60 31.54
N ARG A 502 39.02 28.16 30.29
CA ARG A 502 39.62 26.85 29.97
C ARG A 502 40.94 26.95 29.19
N GLN A 503 41.72 28.02 29.43
CA GLN A 503 43.10 28.20 28.97
C GLN A 503 44.14 28.22 30.12
N GLN A 504 43.87 27.52 31.23
CA GLN A 504 44.90 27.22 32.25
C GLN A 504 45.00 25.72 32.48
#